data_AF-A0A378VX30-F1
#
_entry.id   AF-A0A378VX30-F1
#
_cell.length_a   1.000
_cell.length_b   1.000
_cell.length_c   1.000
_cell.angle_alpha   90.00
_cell.angle_beta   90.00
_cell.angle_gamma   90.00
#
_symmetry.space_group_name_H-M   'P 1'
#
loop_
_entity.id
_entity.type
_entity.pdbx_description
1 polymer ?
#
loop_
_entity_poly.entity_id
_entity_poly.type
_entity_poly.pdbx_seq_one_letter_code
_entity_poly.pdbx_strand_id
1 'polypeptide(L)'
;MYFSIRLPRSDLPRAVFFHYNPTRYPAERTKGTPRSNLPPFRRHKPFRNEQTMDTLTRFLPEHLQQNQLPEALGGVLLSVVSACTEINAKVRLGALAGVLGMAGTGNIQGEDQKKLDVIANNIMIDTLKANPAVAGLASEEEDTFVSAGENGRYLVLFDPLDGSSNIDVNISVGTIFSILAKPEGALATESFLQTGRQQLAAGYVLYGPQTQLVFTFGHGVYVFTLNAETNLC
;
A
#
# COMPACT_ATOMS: atom_id res chain seq x y z
N MET A 1 13.35 0.19 -1.88
CA MET A 1 13.14 1.65 -1.83
C MET A 1 13.49 2.13 -0.44
N TYR A 2 14.51 2.98 -0.33
CA TYR A 2 14.81 3.77 0.87
C TYR A 2 14.12 5.12 0.69
N PHE A 3 13.38 5.61 1.69
CA PHE A 3 13.04 7.03 1.77
C PHE A 3 14.36 7.82 1.71
N SER A 4 14.64 8.46 0.58
CA SER A 4 15.96 9.06 0.31
C SER A 4 15.98 10.51 0.77
N ILE A 5 16.21 10.71 2.06
CA ILE A 5 16.96 11.88 2.50
C ILE A 5 18.43 11.55 2.24
N ARG A 6 19.08 12.33 1.35
CA ARG A 6 20.41 12.02 0.80
C ARG A 6 21.42 11.70 1.91
N LEU A 7 21.82 10.44 2.00
CA LEU A 7 23.04 9.99 2.67
C LEU A 7 23.77 8.94 1.79
N PRO A 8 25.11 8.89 1.85
CA PRO A 8 25.94 8.27 0.82
C PRO A 8 25.86 6.74 0.81
N ARG A 9 25.89 6.19 -0.42
CA ARG A 9 25.72 4.77 -0.74
C ARG A 9 26.98 3.95 -0.46
N SER A 10 26.88 2.97 0.44
CA SER A 10 27.65 1.72 0.37
C SER A 10 26.94 0.63 1.17
N ASP A 11 26.68 -0.50 0.50
CA ASP A 11 26.34 -1.84 0.99
C ASP A 11 24.88 -2.16 1.36
N LEU A 12 24.16 -2.79 0.40
CA LEU A 12 22.93 -3.56 0.63
C LEU A 12 23.03 -4.93 -0.05
N PRO A 13 22.77 -6.05 0.66
CA PRO A 13 22.66 -7.37 0.03
C PRO A 13 21.30 -7.58 -0.68
N ARG A 14 21.34 -8.42 -1.72
CA ARG A 14 20.24 -8.76 -2.65
C ARG A 14 19.04 -9.40 -1.95
N ALA A 15 17.83 -8.90 -2.23
CA ALA A 15 16.56 -9.50 -1.82
C ALA A 15 16.09 -10.57 -2.84
N VAL A 16 15.61 -11.71 -2.33
CA VAL A 16 14.96 -12.79 -3.09
C VAL A 16 13.46 -12.74 -2.81
N PHE A 17 12.64 -12.86 -3.86
CA PHE A 17 11.17 -12.83 -3.79
C PHE A 17 10.53 -14.21 -3.54
N PHE A 18 9.27 -14.14 -3.06
CA PHE A 18 8.19 -15.13 -2.90
C PHE A 18 8.03 -15.83 -1.54
N HIS A 19 6.79 -15.78 -1.03
CA HIS A 19 6.23 -16.90 -0.28
C HIS A 19 4.97 -17.43 -0.96
N TYR A 20 5.20 -18.39 -1.86
CA TYR A 20 4.30 -19.49 -2.17
C TYR A 20 4.44 -20.52 -1.05
N ASN A 21 3.34 -21.02 -0.47
CA ASN A 21 3.36 -21.98 0.63
C ASN A 21 3.57 -23.43 0.09
N PRO A 22 4.76 -24.06 0.21
CA PRO A 22 5.07 -25.33 -0.44
C PRO A 22 5.11 -26.52 0.54
N THR A 23 4.50 -26.45 1.72
CA THR A 23 4.49 -27.61 2.64
C THR A 23 3.38 -28.61 2.30
N ARG A 24 3.36 -29.18 1.08
CA ARG A 24 2.58 -30.39 0.76
C ARG A 24 3.12 -31.27 -0.37
N TYR A 25 4.41 -31.19 -0.73
CA TYR A 25 5.01 -32.22 -1.57
C TYR A 25 6.41 -32.59 -1.05
N PRO A 26 6.61 -33.80 -0.49
CA PRO A 26 7.95 -34.32 -0.33
C PRO A 26 8.49 -34.70 -1.72
N ALA A 27 9.60 -34.07 -2.12
CA ALA A 27 10.36 -34.49 -3.28
C ALA A 27 11.24 -35.68 -2.90
N GLU A 28 10.71 -36.91 -3.00
CA GLU A 28 11.55 -38.10 -3.01
C GLU A 28 12.03 -38.39 -4.45
N ARG A 29 13.35 -38.30 -4.66
CA ARG A 29 13.99 -38.95 -5.80
C ARG A 29 14.05 -40.44 -5.53
N THR A 30 13.24 -41.23 -6.23
CA THR A 30 13.43 -42.69 -6.30
C THR A 30 13.55 -43.15 -7.75
N LYS A 31 14.59 -43.96 -8.00
CA LYS A 31 14.82 -44.69 -9.25
C LYS A 31 13.67 -45.67 -9.49
N GLY A 32 13.36 -45.92 -10.75
CA GLY A 32 12.12 -46.52 -11.24
C GLY A 32 11.66 -47.82 -10.56
N THR A 33 10.37 -47.87 -10.28
CA THR A 33 9.61 -49.05 -9.86
C THR A 33 8.67 -49.52 -10.98
N PRO A 34 8.54 -50.84 -11.23
CA PRO A 34 7.65 -51.37 -12.29
C PRO A 34 6.17 -51.06 -12.00
N ARG A 35 5.39 -50.84 -13.07
CA ARG A 35 3.97 -50.39 -13.06
C ARG A 35 2.95 -51.29 -12.32
N SER A 36 3.36 -52.40 -11.72
CA SER A 36 2.45 -53.36 -11.08
C SER A 36 2.16 -53.11 -9.59
N ASN A 37 2.83 -52.15 -8.93
CA ASN A 37 2.68 -51.90 -7.49
C ASN A 37 2.27 -50.46 -7.12
N LEU A 38 1.51 -49.77 -7.97
CA LEU A 38 0.99 -48.43 -7.62
C LEU A 38 -0.17 -48.55 -6.61
N PRO A 39 -0.15 -47.79 -5.49
CA PRO A 39 -1.29 -47.76 -4.56
C PRO A 39 -2.54 -47.22 -5.28
N PRO A 40 -3.76 -47.59 -4.82
CA PRO A 40 -4.99 -47.14 -5.45
C PRO A 40 -5.03 -45.61 -5.50
N PHE A 41 -5.48 -45.06 -6.63
CA PHE A 41 -5.65 -43.63 -6.83
C PHE A 41 -6.39 -43.04 -5.62
N ARG A 42 -5.69 -42.24 -4.80
CA ARG A 42 -6.32 -41.44 -3.76
C ARG A 42 -7.30 -40.53 -4.48
N ARG A 43 -8.60 -40.78 -4.28
CA ARG A 43 -9.65 -39.81 -4.60
C ARG A 43 -9.19 -38.48 -4.03
N HIS A 44 -8.97 -37.50 -4.89
CA HIS A 44 -8.74 -36.13 -4.45
C HIS A 44 -9.90 -35.78 -3.53
N LYS A 45 -9.58 -35.39 -2.28
CA LYS A 45 -10.57 -34.72 -1.45
C LYS A 45 -11.06 -33.53 -2.28
N PRO A 46 -12.39 -33.29 -2.38
CA PRO A 46 -12.87 -32.12 -3.08
C PRO A 46 -12.13 -30.90 -2.54
N PHE A 47 -11.72 -30.01 -3.43
CA PHE A 47 -11.31 -28.65 -3.06
C PHE A 47 -12.38 -28.15 -2.08
N ARG A 48 -11.95 -27.73 -0.89
CA ARG A 48 -12.85 -27.22 0.13
C ARG A 48 -13.44 -25.92 -0.43
N ASN A 49 -14.59 -26.04 -1.10
CA ASN A 49 -15.45 -24.92 -1.46
C ASN A 49 -15.85 -24.21 -0.15
N GLU A 50 -15.91 -22.87 -0.22
CA GLU A 50 -16.02 -21.90 0.87
C GLU A 50 -14.72 -21.60 1.63
N GLN A 51 -13.75 -21.00 0.93
CA GLN A 51 -13.04 -19.89 1.58
C GLN A 51 -13.96 -18.67 1.47
N THR A 52 -14.52 -18.21 2.59
CA THR A 52 -15.03 -16.84 2.68
C THR A 52 -13.93 -15.92 2.16
N MET A 53 -14.20 -15.14 1.12
CA MET A 53 -13.29 -14.06 0.76
C MET A 53 -13.31 -13.06 1.91
N ASP A 54 -12.20 -13.01 2.66
CA ASP A 54 -12.06 -12.04 3.74
C ASP A 54 -11.80 -10.67 3.12
N THR A 55 -12.78 -9.78 3.26
CA THR A 55 -12.60 -8.36 2.92
C THR A 55 -11.64 -7.73 3.92
N LEU A 56 -10.99 -6.63 3.52
CA LEU A 56 -10.15 -5.85 4.41
C LEU A 56 -10.92 -5.44 5.67
N THR A 57 -12.20 -5.07 5.53
CA THR A 57 -13.09 -4.68 6.64
C THR A 57 -13.27 -5.79 7.66
N ARG A 58 -13.25 -7.06 7.24
CA ARG A 58 -13.33 -8.21 8.14
C ARG A 58 -11.96 -8.59 8.70
N PHE A 59 -10.96 -8.67 7.82
CA PHE A 59 -9.61 -9.09 8.17
C PHE A 59 -8.95 -8.15 9.19
N LEU A 60 -9.09 -6.83 8.99
CA LEU A 60 -8.30 -5.85 9.73
C LEU A 60 -8.61 -5.87 11.24
N PRO A 61 -9.87 -5.81 11.72
CA PRO A 61 -10.16 -5.90 13.15
C PRO A 61 -9.66 -7.20 13.80
N GLU A 62 -9.86 -8.33 13.12
CA GLU A 62 -9.41 -9.65 13.59
C GLU A 62 -7.88 -9.69 13.72
N HIS A 63 -7.16 -9.19 12.70
CA HIS A 63 -5.70 -9.15 12.68
C HIS A 63 -5.12 -8.23 13.76
N LEU A 64 -5.71 -7.06 13.98
CA LEU A 64 -5.27 -6.13 15.02
C LEU A 64 -5.45 -6.76 16.42
N GLN A 65 -6.59 -7.40 16.67
CA GLN A 65 -6.85 -8.07 17.94
C GLN A 65 -5.87 -9.23 18.19
N GLN A 66 -5.66 -10.08 17.19
CA GLN A 66 -4.78 -11.26 17.28
C GLN A 66 -3.32 -10.89 17.58
N ASN A 67 -2.84 -9.75 17.09
CA ASN A 67 -1.45 -9.30 17.27
C ASN A 67 -1.32 -8.16 18.31
N GLN A 68 -2.39 -7.89 19.07
CA GLN A 68 -2.43 -6.84 20.10
C GLN A 68 -2.00 -5.46 19.58
N LEU A 69 -2.37 -5.16 18.33
CA LEU A 69 -2.08 -3.88 17.68
C LEU A 69 -3.17 -2.85 18.03
N PRO A 70 -2.83 -1.55 18.17
CA PRO A 70 -3.83 -0.53 18.47
C PRO A 70 -4.86 -0.38 17.34
N GLU A 71 -6.15 -0.28 17.69
CA GLU A 71 -7.24 -0.05 16.72
C GLU A 71 -7.01 1.22 15.89
N ALA A 72 -6.50 2.28 16.52
CA ALA A 72 -6.20 3.54 15.85
C ALA A 72 -5.16 3.40 14.71
N LEU A 73 -4.23 2.44 14.81
CA LEU A 73 -3.28 2.14 13.72
C LEU A 73 -4.01 1.57 12.50
N GLY A 74 -4.99 0.69 12.73
CA GLY A 74 -5.91 0.22 11.70
C GLY A 74 -6.73 1.35 11.08
N GLY A 75 -7.22 2.27 11.92
CA GLY A 75 -7.92 3.47 11.46
C GLY A 75 -7.06 4.34 10.52
N VAL A 76 -5.77 4.51 10.80
CA VAL A 76 -4.85 5.24 9.90
C VAL A 76 -4.66 4.49 8.58
N LEU A 77 -4.49 3.17 8.60
CA LEU A 77 -4.43 2.37 7.37
C LEU A 77 -5.71 2.53 6.53
N LEU A 78 -6.89 2.51 7.16
CA LEU A 78 -8.16 2.72 6.46
C LEU A 78 -8.27 4.12 5.85
N SER A 79 -7.75 5.15 6.51
CA SER A 79 -7.65 6.50 5.91
C SER A 79 -6.75 6.50 4.67
N VAL A 80 -5.59 5.82 4.70
CA VAL A 80 -4.72 5.66 3.52
C VAL A 80 -5.48 4.93 2.40
N VAL A 81 -6.18 3.84 2.70
CA VAL A 81 -6.95 3.08 1.71
C VAL A 81 -8.08 3.91 1.10
N SER A 82 -8.76 4.73 1.92
CA SER A 82 -9.78 5.65 1.44
C SER A 82 -9.21 6.67 0.44
N ALA A 83 -8.10 7.32 0.80
CA ALA A 83 -7.40 8.26 -0.09
C ALA A 83 -6.96 7.57 -1.38
N CYS A 84 -6.37 6.38 -1.29
CA CYS A 84 -5.92 5.62 -2.45
C CYS A 84 -7.07 5.17 -3.37
N THR A 85 -8.27 4.93 -2.82
CA THR A 85 -9.46 4.59 -3.59
C THR A 85 -9.94 5.79 -4.41
N GLU A 86 -9.87 6.99 -3.84
CA GLU A 86 -10.17 8.23 -4.56
C GLU A 86 -9.11 8.54 -5.63
N ILE A 87 -7.81 8.39 -5.31
CA ILE A 87 -6.71 8.53 -6.28
C ILE A 87 -6.91 7.57 -7.46
N ASN A 88 -7.24 6.31 -7.18
CA ASN A 88 -7.55 5.32 -8.23
C ASN A 88 -8.68 5.79 -9.17
N ALA A 89 -9.73 6.44 -8.64
CA ALA A 89 -10.79 6.98 -9.48
C ALA A 89 -10.29 8.11 -10.40
N LYS A 90 -9.34 8.93 -9.95
CA LYS A 90 -8.69 9.97 -10.78
C LYS A 90 -7.74 9.38 -11.81
N VAL A 91 -6.86 8.47 -11.38
CA VAL A 91 -5.88 7.79 -12.26
C VAL A 91 -6.58 7.04 -13.40
N ARG A 92 -7.70 6.36 -13.12
CA ARG A 92 -8.48 5.64 -14.14
C ARG A 92 -9.09 6.52 -15.22
N LEU A 93 -9.27 7.81 -14.96
CA LEU A 93 -9.73 8.77 -15.96
C LEU A 93 -8.58 9.31 -16.81
N GLY A 94 -7.33 9.21 -16.34
CA GLY A 94 -6.14 9.72 -17.02
C GLY A 94 -6.32 11.18 -17.44
N ALA A 95 -6.12 11.47 -18.73
CA ALA A 95 -6.28 12.81 -19.29
C ALA A 95 -7.69 13.41 -19.09
N LEU A 96 -8.74 12.58 -18.95
CA LEU A 96 -10.10 13.08 -18.70
C LEU A 96 -10.25 13.68 -17.29
N ALA A 97 -9.42 13.28 -16.33
CA ALA A 97 -9.41 13.90 -15.00
C ALA A 97 -9.03 15.38 -15.08
N GLY A 98 -8.07 15.72 -15.95
CA GLY A 98 -7.67 17.11 -16.22
C GLY A 98 -8.73 17.89 -16.99
N VAL A 99 -9.34 17.28 -18.01
CA VAL A 99 -10.38 17.94 -18.84
C VAL A 99 -11.66 18.25 -18.04
N LEU A 100 -12.11 17.36 -17.17
CA LEU A 100 -13.26 17.62 -16.28
C LEU A 100 -12.96 18.70 -15.22
N GLY A 101 -11.69 18.87 -14.85
CA GLY A 101 -11.22 20.00 -14.02
C GLY A 101 -11.00 21.31 -14.81
N MET A 102 -10.94 21.24 -16.14
CA MET A 102 -10.58 22.33 -17.05
C MET A 102 -11.68 22.67 -18.04
N ALA A 103 -12.90 22.93 -17.55
CA ALA A 103 -13.87 23.73 -18.31
C ALA A 103 -13.43 25.22 -18.44
N GLY A 104 -12.13 25.48 -18.60
CA GLY A 104 -11.53 26.80 -18.77
C GLY A 104 -10.00 26.71 -18.82
N THR A 105 -9.43 27.27 -19.90
CA THR A 105 -7.99 27.43 -20.24
C THR A 105 -7.33 26.23 -20.93
N GLY A 106 -6.46 26.52 -21.92
CA GLY A 106 -5.98 25.54 -22.90
C GLY A 106 -4.62 24.92 -22.52
N ASN A 107 -4.42 23.65 -22.88
CA ASN A 107 -3.34 22.81 -22.35
C ASN A 107 -2.06 22.88 -23.20
N ILE A 108 -0.93 23.04 -22.53
CA ILE A 108 0.41 22.76 -23.04
C ILE A 108 0.87 21.42 -22.42
N GLN A 109 1.35 20.48 -23.24
CA GLN A 109 1.82 19.16 -22.78
C GLN A 109 2.88 19.29 -21.67
N GLY A 110 2.68 18.58 -20.56
CA GLY A 110 3.52 18.60 -19.36
C GLY A 110 2.86 19.20 -18.11
N GLU A 111 1.82 20.03 -18.28
CA GLU A 111 1.05 20.57 -17.14
C GLU A 111 0.08 19.54 -16.54
N ASP A 112 -0.43 18.61 -17.34
CA ASP A 112 -1.42 17.63 -16.88
C ASP A 112 -0.83 16.54 -15.96
N GLN A 113 0.47 16.21 -16.10
CA GLN A 113 1.15 15.26 -15.21
C GLN A 113 1.32 15.84 -13.80
N LYS A 114 1.85 17.07 -13.69
CA LYS A 114 1.93 17.80 -12.40
C LYS A 114 0.57 17.96 -11.73
N LYS A 115 -0.53 18.00 -12.50
CA LYS A 115 -1.88 18.11 -11.92
C LYS A 115 -2.27 16.84 -11.17
N LEU A 116 -1.98 15.64 -11.68
CA LEU A 116 -2.35 14.40 -10.99
C LEU A 116 -1.52 14.16 -9.72
N ASP A 117 -0.23 14.48 -9.76
CA ASP A 117 0.65 14.45 -8.59
C ASP A 117 0.11 15.37 -7.47
N VAL A 118 -0.20 16.63 -7.81
CA VAL A 118 -0.80 17.60 -6.87
C VAL A 118 -2.16 17.14 -6.37
N ILE A 119 -3.02 16.59 -7.24
CA ILE A 119 -4.33 16.06 -6.83
C ILE A 119 -4.17 14.90 -5.86
N ALA A 120 -3.27 13.95 -6.15
CA ALA A 120 -3.02 12.80 -5.30
C ALA A 120 -2.45 13.22 -3.93
N ASN A 121 -1.51 14.17 -3.92
CA ASN A 121 -0.97 14.75 -2.70
C ASN A 121 -2.07 15.40 -1.84
N ASN A 122 -2.92 16.24 -2.44
CA ASN A 122 -4.01 16.91 -1.73
C ASN A 122 -5.00 15.91 -1.14
N ILE A 123 -5.40 14.88 -1.91
CA ILE A 123 -6.30 13.82 -1.42
C ILE A 123 -5.70 13.11 -0.19
N MET A 124 -4.41 12.75 -0.24
CA MET A 124 -3.72 12.14 0.90
C MET A 124 -3.68 13.07 2.11
N ILE A 125 -3.30 14.33 1.91
CA ILE A 125 -3.20 15.33 2.98
C ILE A 125 -4.55 15.56 3.63
N ASP A 126 -5.59 15.85 2.86
CA ASP A 126 -6.92 16.17 3.37
C ASP A 126 -7.52 14.99 4.14
N THR A 127 -7.43 13.79 3.57
CA THR A 127 -7.94 12.56 4.19
C THR A 127 -7.22 12.24 5.50
N LEU A 128 -5.88 12.34 5.52
CA LEU A 128 -5.09 11.99 6.71
C LEU A 128 -5.17 13.07 7.78
N LYS A 129 -5.27 14.36 7.43
CA LYS A 129 -5.48 15.44 8.39
C LYS A 129 -6.83 15.35 9.10
N ALA A 130 -7.85 14.80 8.44
CA ALA A 130 -9.14 14.55 9.06
C ALA A 130 -9.10 13.41 10.11
N ASN A 131 -8.05 12.58 10.12
CA ASN A 131 -7.90 11.51 11.09
C ASN A 131 -7.21 12.02 12.38
N PRO A 132 -7.90 12.06 13.54
CA PRO A 132 -7.34 12.60 14.78
C PRO A 132 -6.18 11.78 15.36
N ALA A 133 -5.96 10.55 14.88
CA ALA A 133 -4.82 9.74 15.29
C ALA A 133 -3.52 10.15 14.59
N VAL A 134 -3.60 10.95 13.51
CA VAL A 134 -2.44 11.39 12.73
C VAL A 134 -2.00 12.77 13.20
N ALA A 135 -0.71 12.90 13.52
CA ALA A 135 -0.13 14.14 14.00
C ALA A 135 0.65 14.91 12.95
N GLY A 136 1.22 14.21 11.98
CA GLY A 136 2.04 14.83 10.97
C GLY A 136 2.21 13.96 9.75
N LEU A 137 2.42 14.62 8.62
CA LEU A 137 2.57 14.02 7.31
C LEU A 137 3.90 14.43 6.69
N ALA A 138 4.53 13.53 5.96
CA ALA A 138 5.62 13.88 5.04
C ALA A 138 5.29 13.32 3.66
N SER A 139 5.23 14.18 2.67
CA SER A 139 4.96 13.81 1.27
C SER A 139 6.23 13.99 0.44
N GLU A 140 6.37 13.21 -0.63
CA GLU A 140 7.37 13.48 -1.66
C GLU A 140 7.16 14.85 -2.34
N GLU A 141 5.90 15.30 -2.40
CA GLU A 141 5.47 16.54 -3.07
C GLU A 141 5.51 17.79 -2.18
N GLU A 142 5.98 17.67 -0.94
CA GLU A 142 6.04 18.77 0.04
C GLU A 142 7.48 19.03 0.49
N ASP A 143 7.92 20.30 0.46
CA ASP A 143 9.26 20.71 0.90
C ASP A 143 9.46 20.52 2.43
N THR A 144 8.35 20.57 3.18
CA THR A 144 8.33 20.49 4.64
C THR A 144 7.20 19.58 5.10
N PHE A 145 7.29 19.06 6.33
CA PHE A 145 6.22 18.25 6.88
C PHE A 145 4.93 19.07 7.06
N VAL A 146 3.79 18.40 6.94
CA VAL A 146 2.46 18.99 7.17
C VAL A 146 1.94 18.57 8.53
N SER A 147 1.63 19.54 9.38
CA SER A 147 0.98 19.28 10.67
C SER A 147 -0.48 18.84 10.49
N ALA A 148 -0.89 17.84 11.28
CA ALA A 148 -2.26 17.37 11.39
C ALA A 148 -2.78 17.63 12.81
N GLY A 149 -3.23 16.61 13.56
CA GLY A 149 -3.68 16.78 14.95
C GLY A 149 -2.52 16.67 15.93
N GLU A 150 -2.19 17.74 16.68
CA GLU A 150 -1.04 17.77 17.61
C GLU A 150 -0.99 16.58 18.61
N ASN A 151 -2.17 16.08 19.01
CA ASN A 151 -2.34 14.96 19.93
C ASN A 151 -2.37 13.58 19.25
N GLY A 152 -2.22 13.53 17.93
CA GLY A 152 -2.13 12.30 17.16
C GLY A 152 -0.92 11.46 17.58
N ARG A 153 -1.05 10.14 17.44
CA ARG A 153 0.00 9.19 17.84
C ARG A 153 0.85 8.70 16.68
N TYR A 154 0.45 9.03 15.44
CA TYR A 154 1.07 8.49 14.24
C TYR A 154 1.59 9.59 13.32
N LEU A 155 2.67 9.28 12.63
CA LEU A 155 3.17 10.04 11.50
C LEU A 155 2.96 9.20 10.24
N VAL A 156 2.55 9.82 9.14
CA VAL A 156 2.35 9.13 7.86
C VAL A 156 3.25 9.75 6.81
N LEU A 157 4.13 8.94 6.25
CA LEU A 157 4.99 9.32 5.14
C LEU A 157 4.47 8.66 3.87
N PHE A 158 4.44 9.37 2.76
CA PHE A 158 3.94 8.81 1.51
C PHE A 158 4.59 9.42 0.27
N ASP A 159 4.64 8.60 -0.77
CA ASP A 159 4.76 9.03 -2.16
C ASP A 159 3.35 8.90 -2.76
N PRO A 160 2.65 10.02 -3.01
CA PRO A 160 1.24 9.98 -3.37
C PRO A 160 1.01 9.34 -4.74
N LEU A 161 1.97 9.43 -5.67
CA LEU A 161 1.84 8.90 -7.03
C LEU A 161 3.18 8.49 -7.64
N ASP A 162 3.72 7.35 -7.18
CA ASP A 162 4.95 6.76 -7.71
C ASP A 162 4.77 6.37 -9.18
N GLY A 163 5.72 6.82 -9.99
CA GLY A 163 5.75 6.54 -11.42
C GLY A 163 4.81 7.40 -12.26
N SER A 164 4.37 8.57 -11.80
CA SER A 164 3.42 9.46 -12.53
C SER A 164 3.78 9.73 -14.00
N SER A 165 5.07 9.78 -14.35
CA SER A 165 5.55 9.85 -15.75
C SER A 165 5.03 8.73 -16.67
N ASN A 166 4.58 7.61 -16.11
CA ASN A 166 4.03 6.46 -16.83
C ASN A 166 2.53 6.60 -17.17
N ILE A 167 1.85 7.62 -16.65
CA ILE A 167 0.40 7.81 -16.83
C ILE A 167 0.06 8.03 -18.31
N ASP A 168 0.82 8.86 -19.02
CA ASP A 168 0.55 9.20 -20.43
C ASP A 168 0.70 8.03 -21.39
N VAL A 169 1.47 7.01 -20.98
CA VAL A 169 1.67 5.76 -21.74
C VAL A 169 0.81 4.61 -21.18
N ASN A 170 -0.10 4.92 -20.25
CA ASN A 170 -1.05 3.98 -19.65
C ASN A 170 -0.37 2.73 -19.04
N ILE A 171 0.75 2.96 -18.36
CA ILE A 171 1.48 1.94 -17.59
C ILE A 171 1.12 2.09 -16.11
N SER A 172 1.22 1.00 -15.34
CA SER A 172 0.88 0.99 -13.92
C SER A 172 1.67 2.04 -13.11
N VAL A 173 0.97 2.68 -12.20
CA VAL A 173 1.50 3.63 -11.20
C VAL A 173 1.05 3.20 -9.81
N GLY A 174 1.49 3.88 -8.75
CA GLY A 174 1.11 3.48 -7.40
C GLY A 174 1.20 4.58 -6.35
N THR A 175 0.84 4.26 -5.13
CA THR A 175 1.08 5.09 -3.93
C THR A 175 1.90 4.26 -2.97
N ILE A 176 2.93 4.84 -2.36
CA ILE A 176 3.74 4.17 -1.32
C ILE A 176 3.48 4.88 0.00
N PHE A 177 3.36 4.13 1.09
CA PHE A 177 3.15 4.73 2.41
C PHE A 177 3.92 4.01 3.52
N SER A 178 4.18 4.76 4.60
CA SER A 178 4.84 4.32 5.81
C SER A 178 4.17 4.99 7.01
N ILE A 179 3.83 4.22 8.04
CA ILE A 179 3.24 4.70 9.30
C ILE A 179 4.27 4.50 10.42
N LEU A 180 4.60 5.60 11.09
CA LEU A 180 5.51 5.63 12.24
C LEU A 180 4.74 6.01 13.52
N ALA A 181 5.30 5.66 14.67
CA ALA A 181 4.91 6.30 15.92
C ALA A 181 5.41 7.75 15.94
N LYS A 182 4.58 8.67 16.44
CA LYS A 182 5.01 10.04 16.76
C LYS A 182 5.90 9.99 18.01
N PRO A 183 7.12 10.55 17.97
CA PRO A 183 7.94 10.72 19.17
C PRO A 183 7.30 11.67 20.20
N GLU A 184 7.79 11.59 21.45
CA GLU A 184 7.40 12.55 22.48
C GLU A 184 7.83 13.98 22.12
N GLY A 185 7.08 14.97 22.64
CA GLY A 185 7.36 16.39 22.40
C GLY A 185 6.66 16.98 21.18
N ALA A 186 7.06 18.20 20.81
CA ALA A 186 6.53 18.91 19.65
C ALA A 186 6.97 18.24 18.34
N LEU A 187 6.13 18.34 17.30
CA LEU A 187 6.46 17.81 15.99
C LEU A 187 7.58 18.65 15.36
N ALA A 188 8.59 17.98 14.83
CA ALA A 188 9.69 18.59 14.09
C ALA A 188 10.10 17.69 12.92
N THR A 189 10.92 18.20 12.00
CA THR A 189 11.42 17.41 10.86
C THR A 189 12.10 16.12 11.31
N GLU A 190 12.85 16.18 12.41
CA GLU A 190 13.55 15.06 13.02
C GLU A 190 12.61 13.94 13.48
N SER A 191 11.34 14.29 13.78
CA SER A 191 10.32 13.30 14.16
C SER A 191 10.06 12.27 13.06
N PHE A 192 10.30 12.63 11.79
CA PHE A 192 10.11 11.77 10.62
C PHE A 192 11.38 10.98 10.24
N LEU A 193 12.54 11.35 10.80
CA LEU A 193 13.85 10.76 10.47
C LEU A 193 14.14 9.47 11.26
N GLN A 194 13.15 8.61 11.38
CA GLN A 194 13.28 7.34 12.11
C GLN A 194 13.82 6.24 11.20
N THR A 195 14.53 5.27 11.78
CA THR A 195 15.00 4.11 11.01
C THR A 195 13.80 3.29 10.52
N GLY A 196 13.87 2.71 9.31
CA GLY A 196 12.77 1.89 8.77
C GLY A 196 12.35 0.70 9.64
N ARG A 197 13.21 0.22 10.56
CA ARG A 197 12.84 -0.82 11.54
C ARG A 197 11.81 -0.36 12.58
N GLN A 198 11.55 0.94 12.69
CA GLN A 198 10.55 1.53 13.57
C GLN A 198 9.18 1.71 12.87
N GLN A 199 9.04 1.28 11.62
CA GLN A 199 7.74 1.30 10.93
C GLN A 199 6.74 0.40 11.65
N LEU A 200 5.61 0.99 12.02
CA LEU A 200 4.47 0.27 12.58
C LEU A 200 3.66 -0.40 11.48
N ALA A 201 3.59 0.25 10.32
CA ALA A 201 3.02 -0.31 9.11
C ALA A 201 3.71 0.29 7.88
N ALA A 202 3.73 -0.45 6.79
CA ALA A 202 4.13 0.07 5.49
C ALA A 202 3.43 -0.70 4.39
N GLY A 203 3.33 -0.08 3.22
CA GLY A 203 2.69 -0.72 2.08
C GLY A 203 2.73 0.15 0.84
N TYR A 204 2.08 -0.37 -0.20
CA TYR A 204 1.82 0.36 -1.42
C TYR A 204 0.47 -0.05 -2.02
N VAL A 205 -0.08 0.83 -2.83
CA VAL A 205 -1.22 0.55 -3.69
C VAL A 205 -0.75 0.58 -5.13
N LEU A 206 -1.06 -0.47 -5.89
CA LEU A 206 -0.77 -0.56 -7.31
C LEU A 206 -2.03 -0.23 -8.11
N TYR A 207 -1.97 0.82 -8.92
CA TYR A 207 -3.00 1.23 -9.88
C TYR A 207 -2.67 0.62 -11.25
N GLY A 208 -2.99 -0.66 -11.43
CA GLY A 208 -2.81 -1.38 -12.68
C GLY A 208 -4.13 -1.80 -13.33
N PRO A 209 -4.12 -2.88 -14.15
CA PRO A 209 -5.35 -3.49 -14.66
C PRO A 209 -6.33 -3.85 -13.53
N GLN A 210 -5.79 -4.25 -12.39
CA GLN A 210 -6.49 -4.36 -11.11
C GLN A 210 -5.80 -3.43 -10.11
N THR A 211 -6.60 -2.89 -9.19
CA THR A 211 -6.08 -2.08 -8.10
C THR A 211 -5.81 -2.97 -6.89
N GLN A 212 -4.57 -3.02 -6.44
CA GLN A 212 -4.17 -3.90 -5.33
C GLN A 212 -3.54 -3.11 -4.20
N LEU A 213 -3.99 -3.36 -2.97
CA LEU A 213 -3.34 -2.91 -1.76
C LEU A 213 -2.40 -4.02 -1.26
N VAL A 214 -1.13 -3.68 -1.03
CA VAL A 214 -0.15 -4.56 -0.39
C VAL A 214 0.38 -3.88 0.86
N PHE A 215 0.29 -4.52 2.03
CA PHE A 215 0.76 -3.92 3.28
C PHE A 215 1.24 -4.94 4.31
N THR A 216 1.91 -4.43 5.35
CA THR A 216 2.35 -5.19 6.52
C THR A 216 2.25 -4.35 7.80
N PHE A 217 1.95 -5.02 8.92
CA PHE A 217 2.16 -4.51 10.29
C PHE A 217 3.34 -5.22 11.00
N GLY A 218 4.27 -5.81 10.24
CA GLY A 218 5.36 -6.64 10.79
C GLY A 218 5.01 -8.12 11.04
N HIS A 219 3.74 -8.50 10.88
CA HIS A 219 3.22 -9.85 11.18
C HIS A 219 2.83 -10.64 9.91
N GLY A 220 3.58 -10.44 8.82
CA GLY A 220 3.26 -10.97 7.50
C GLY A 220 2.96 -9.87 6.49
N VAL A 221 2.80 -10.26 5.22
CA VAL A 221 2.45 -9.34 4.13
C VAL A 221 1.10 -9.77 3.56
N TYR A 222 0.21 -8.81 3.39
CA TYR A 222 -1.16 -9.03 2.96
C TYR A 222 -1.44 -8.30 1.65
N VAL A 223 -2.28 -8.92 0.82
CA VAL A 223 -2.65 -8.40 -0.50
C VAL A 223 -4.17 -8.42 -0.60
N PHE A 224 -4.76 -7.27 -0.90
CA PHE A 224 -6.19 -7.11 -1.16
C PHE A 224 -6.39 -6.50 -2.54
N THR A 225 -7.45 -6.91 -3.22
CA THR A 225 -7.81 -6.37 -4.55
C THR A 225 -9.08 -5.56 -4.40
N LEU A 226 -9.07 -4.32 -4.87
CA LEU A 226 -10.24 -3.45 -4.85
C LEU A 226 -11.32 -4.02 -5.76
N ASN A 227 -12.51 -4.23 -5.21
CA ASN A 227 -13.72 -4.42 -5.99
C ASN A 227 -14.25 -3.05 -6.43
N ALA A 228 -14.13 -2.74 -7.71
CA ALA A 228 -14.53 -1.45 -8.28
C ALA A 228 -16.06 -1.23 -8.31
N GLU A 229 -16.88 -2.27 -8.16
CA GLU A 229 -18.34 -2.12 -8.09
C GLU A 229 -18.80 -1.68 -6.70
N THR A 230 -18.12 -2.16 -5.65
CA THR A 230 -18.51 -1.90 -4.25
C THR A 230 -17.59 -0.89 -3.56
N ASN A 231 -16.45 -0.55 -4.16
CA ASN A 231 -15.34 0.20 -3.55
C ASN A 231 -14.84 -0.42 -2.23
N LEU A 232 -14.92 -1.75 -2.13
CA LEU A 232 -14.41 -2.51 -0.99
C LEU A 232 -13.19 -3.32 -1.39
N CYS A 233 -12.19 -3.34 -0.52
CA CYS A 233 -11.03 -4.24 -0.59
C CYS A 233 -11.27 -5.50 0.23
#